data_AF-A0A378I5P9-F1
#
_entry.id   AF-A0A378I5P9-F1
#
_cell.length_a   1.000
_cell.length_b   1.000
_cell.length_c   1.000
_cell.angle_alpha   90.00
_cell.angle_beta   90.00
_cell.angle_gamma   90.00
#
_symmetry.space_group_name_H-M   'P 1'
#
loop_
_entity.id
_entity.type
_entity.pdbx_description
1 polymer ?
#
loop_
_entity_poly.entity_id
_entity_poly.type
_entity_poly.pdbx_seq_one_letter_code
_entity_poly.pdbx_strand_id
1 'polypeptide(L)'
;MKIPPKLAKDKITTIQTLFQKTERKDFNQNYSIKQPASFKIGYTIEELGQKNDEELDKILGQFVDFREYFQLEEEKKAFYSQPDAFADFKYWARQAYWTIDEGIALILGKDPRVVNWEKINGSPTLPFVTRYEEIHNITVRYEEEGILLNQLPPATFLDWVKKVGYSIPPELTEEVGKQELQGTDWHSCFLKEFYKNKEMEEEAKQLRNRLEDLEKRVLSEKTLLNILGVAIKILQMDPQDGHKPSFFKDQKELIDFMTDRFSLIKGISTSTLYDKFKKAAENV
;
A
#
# COMPACT_ATOMS: atom_id res chain seq x y z
N MET A 1 1.62 -9.50 -38.01
CA MET A 1 0.48 -10.43 -38.12
C MET A 1 0.24 -10.94 -39.54
N LYS A 2 0.20 -12.27 -39.77
CA LYS A 2 -0.31 -12.88 -41.02
C LYS A 2 -1.77 -13.27 -40.86
N ILE A 3 -2.57 -13.11 -41.92
CA ILE A 3 -3.98 -13.52 -41.95
C ILE A 3 -4.03 -14.98 -42.43
N PRO A 4 -4.70 -15.89 -41.70
CA PRO A 4 -4.83 -17.27 -42.11
C PRO A 4 -5.66 -17.39 -43.41
N PRO A 5 -5.35 -18.36 -44.28
CA PRO A 5 -6.16 -18.63 -45.46
C PRO A 5 -7.60 -18.98 -45.09
N LYS A 6 -8.57 -18.60 -45.91
CA LYS A 6 -9.99 -18.89 -45.65
C LYS A 6 -10.41 -20.30 -46.09
N LEU A 7 -9.84 -20.81 -47.17
CA LEU A 7 -10.21 -22.11 -47.72
C LEU A 7 -9.44 -23.22 -47.00
N ALA A 8 -10.14 -24.29 -46.62
CA ALA A 8 -9.53 -25.44 -45.94
C ALA A 8 -8.32 -26.01 -46.71
N LYS A 9 -8.39 -26.08 -48.06
CA LYS A 9 -7.27 -26.54 -48.89
C LYS A 9 -6.02 -25.68 -48.69
N ASP A 10 -6.19 -24.36 -48.67
CA ASP A 10 -5.07 -23.42 -48.50
C ASP A 10 -4.51 -23.48 -47.07
N LYS A 11 -5.39 -23.66 -46.07
CA LYS A 11 -4.97 -23.90 -44.68
C LYS A 11 -4.09 -25.15 -44.60
N ILE A 12 -4.51 -26.26 -45.19
CA ILE A 12 -3.75 -27.53 -45.24
C ILE A 12 -2.38 -27.32 -45.89
N THR A 13 -2.32 -26.68 -47.05
CA THR A 13 -1.04 -26.39 -47.74
C THR A 13 -0.14 -25.49 -46.91
N THR A 14 -0.71 -24.50 -46.23
CA THR A 14 0.04 -23.58 -45.36
C THR A 14 0.62 -24.33 -44.16
N ILE A 15 -0.20 -25.13 -43.47
CA ILE A 15 0.22 -25.97 -42.34
C ILE A 15 1.38 -26.88 -42.74
N GLN A 16 1.25 -27.58 -43.87
CA GLN A 16 2.32 -28.44 -44.41
C GLN A 16 3.62 -27.67 -44.66
N THR A 17 3.51 -26.49 -45.28
CA THR A 17 4.67 -25.64 -45.58
C THR A 17 5.35 -25.16 -44.30
N LEU A 18 4.58 -24.80 -43.26
CA LEU A 18 5.12 -24.40 -41.96
C LEU A 18 5.84 -25.57 -41.26
N PHE A 19 5.26 -26.77 -41.28
CA PHE A 19 5.89 -27.96 -40.72
C PHE A 19 7.21 -28.30 -41.41
N GLN A 20 7.28 -28.21 -42.75
CA GLN A 20 8.50 -28.48 -43.50
C GLN A 20 9.61 -27.46 -43.22
N LYS A 21 9.25 -26.21 -42.91
CA LYS A 21 10.21 -25.13 -42.59
C LYS A 21 10.68 -25.14 -41.15
N THR A 22 9.94 -25.76 -40.24
CA THR A 22 10.25 -25.71 -38.81
C THR A 22 11.24 -26.82 -38.46
N GLU A 23 12.39 -26.46 -37.89
CA GLU A 23 13.33 -27.45 -37.38
C GLU A 23 12.70 -28.25 -36.22
N ARG A 24 12.97 -29.57 -36.17
CA ARG A 24 12.37 -30.48 -35.18
C ARG A 24 12.54 -30.01 -33.73
N LYS A 25 13.70 -29.41 -33.44
CA LYS A 25 14.07 -28.95 -32.09
C LYS A 25 13.22 -27.75 -31.66
N ASP A 26 13.00 -26.81 -32.56
CA ASP A 26 12.20 -25.60 -32.32
C ASP A 26 10.71 -25.93 -32.21
N PHE A 27 10.26 -27.00 -32.87
CA PHE A 27 8.87 -27.41 -32.82
C PHE A 27 8.45 -27.87 -31.41
N ASN A 28 9.23 -28.74 -30.78
CA ASN A 28 8.89 -29.28 -29.46
C ASN A 28 9.04 -28.26 -28.33
N GLN A 29 9.91 -27.25 -28.48
CA GLN A 29 10.05 -26.16 -27.50
C GLN A 29 8.91 -25.14 -27.58
N ASN A 30 8.36 -24.89 -28.77
CA ASN A 30 7.44 -23.79 -28.99
C ASN A 30 5.96 -24.19 -29.10
N TYR A 31 5.64 -25.48 -29.24
CA TYR A 31 4.28 -25.96 -29.50
C TYR A 31 3.85 -27.12 -28.58
N SER A 32 2.73 -26.95 -27.87
CA SER A 32 2.17 -27.94 -26.94
C SER A 32 1.29 -29.01 -27.62
N ILE A 33 1.62 -29.45 -28.84
CA ILE A 33 0.83 -30.48 -29.55
C ILE A 33 1.19 -31.86 -29.03
N LYS A 34 0.19 -32.64 -28.60
CA LYS A 34 0.34 -34.10 -28.49
C LYS A 34 0.48 -34.67 -29.90
N GLN A 35 1.72 -34.89 -30.34
CA GLN A 35 1.96 -35.55 -31.63
C GLN A 35 1.36 -36.97 -31.60
N PRO A 36 0.87 -37.48 -32.74
CA PRO A 36 0.54 -38.89 -32.85
C PRO A 36 1.78 -39.71 -32.46
N ALA A 37 1.58 -40.87 -31.83
CA ALA A 37 2.66 -41.70 -31.26
C ALA A 37 3.74 -42.18 -32.28
N SER A 38 3.60 -41.82 -33.55
CA SER A 38 4.55 -42.12 -34.61
C SER A 38 5.74 -41.15 -34.59
N PHE A 39 6.91 -41.61 -35.05
CA PHE A 39 8.15 -40.84 -35.16
C PHE A 39 8.11 -39.61 -36.10
N LYS A 40 6.95 -39.26 -36.68
CA LYS A 40 6.77 -38.18 -37.65
C LYS A 40 6.49 -36.85 -36.97
N ILE A 41 7.13 -35.79 -37.47
CA ILE A 41 6.90 -34.42 -37.05
C ILE A 41 5.69 -33.89 -37.84
N GLY A 42 4.61 -33.53 -37.14
CA GLY A 42 3.42 -32.93 -37.73
C GLY A 42 2.39 -33.93 -38.27
N TYR A 43 1.44 -33.41 -39.06
CA TYR A 43 0.32 -34.16 -39.64
C TYR A 43 0.57 -34.47 -41.12
N THR A 44 0.02 -35.57 -41.65
CA THR A 44 0.00 -35.81 -43.11
C THR A 44 -1.10 -35.01 -43.81
N ILE A 45 -1.07 -34.92 -45.14
CA ILE A 45 -2.12 -34.24 -45.92
C ILE A 45 -3.46 -34.94 -45.72
N GLU A 46 -3.46 -36.28 -45.63
CA GLU A 46 -4.66 -37.08 -45.41
C GLU A 46 -5.25 -36.84 -44.01
N GLU A 47 -4.39 -36.79 -42.98
CA GLU A 47 -4.81 -36.49 -41.61
C GLU A 47 -5.38 -35.08 -41.47
N LEU A 48 -4.78 -34.08 -42.14
CA LEU A 48 -5.31 -32.73 -42.17
C LEU A 48 -6.60 -32.63 -43.00
N GLY A 49 -6.73 -33.43 -44.06
CA GLY A 49 -7.94 -33.48 -44.89
C GLY A 49 -9.16 -34.07 -44.17
N GLN A 50 -8.95 -34.82 -43.08
CA GLN A 50 -10.02 -35.33 -42.22
C GLN A 50 -10.46 -34.33 -41.15
N LYS A 51 -9.71 -33.25 -40.93
CA LYS A 51 -10.01 -32.24 -39.91
C LYS A 51 -11.02 -31.24 -40.39
N ASN A 52 -11.85 -30.76 -39.47
CA ASN A 52 -12.77 -29.66 -39.76
C ASN A 52 -12.02 -28.30 -39.75
N ASP A 53 -12.72 -27.23 -40.16
CA ASP A 53 -12.11 -25.92 -40.30
C ASP A 53 -11.60 -25.32 -38.98
N GLU A 54 -12.33 -25.56 -37.88
CA GLU A 54 -11.95 -25.12 -36.53
C GLU A 54 -10.70 -25.83 -36.01
N GLU A 55 -10.56 -27.13 -36.30
CA GLU A 55 -9.38 -27.91 -35.95
C GLU A 55 -8.15 -27.45 -36.74
N LEU A 56 -8.31 -27.10 -38.02
CA LEU A 56 -7.26 -26.52 -38.84
C LEU A 56 -6.82 -25.15 -38.31
N ASP A 57 -7.78 -24.32 -37.88
CA ASP A 57 -7.50 -23.02 -37.25
C ASP A 57 -6.78 -23.16 -35.93
N LYS A 58 -7.17 -24.13 -35.09
CA LYS A 58 -6.43 -24.47 -33.85
C LYS A 58 -4.99 -24.89 -34.14
N ILE A 59 -4.76 -25.65 -35.20
CA ILE A 59 -3.40 -26.03 -35.61
C ILE A 59 -2.61 -24.82 -36.11
N LEU A 60 -3.21 -23.98 -36.97
CA LEU A 60 -2.56 -22.76 -37.45
C LEU A 60 -2.22 -21.79 -36.32
N GLY A 61 -3.12 -21.59 -35.36
CA GLY A 61 -2.94 -20.67 -34.23
C GLY A 61 -1.83 -21.07 -33.26
N GLN A 62 -1.31 -22.29 -33.36
CA GLN A 62 -0.13 -22.67 -32.60
C GLN A 62 1.14 -22.02 -33.16
N PHE A 63 1.25 -21.89 -34.49
CA PHE A 63 2.41 -21.32 -35.18
C PHE A 63 2.57 -19.83 -34.87
N VAL A 64 3.82 -19.40 -34.61
CA VAL A 64 4.15 -18.00 -34.23
C VAL A 64 3.58 -16.99 -35.24
N ASP A 65 3.63 -17.32 -36.53
CA ASP A 65 3.15 -16.47 -37.63
C ASP A 65 1.66 -16.11 -37.56
N PHE A 66 0.83 -17.01 -37.00
CA PHE A 66 -0.63 -16.88 -36.96
C PHE A 66 -1.18 -16.78 -35.53
N ARG A 67 -0.37 -17.10 -34.50
CA ARG A 67 -0.76 -17.06 -33.09
C ARG A 67 -1.40 -15.73 -32.71
N GLU A 68 -0.76 -14.63 -33.07
CA GLU A 68 -1.27 -13.27 -32.81
C GLU A 68 -2.65 -13.04 -33.42
N TYR A 69 -2.89 -13.52 -34.64
CA TYR A 69 -4.19 -13.38 -35.31
C TYR A 69 -5.29 -14.13 -34.55
N PHE A 70 -5.05 -15.40 -34.21
CA PHE A 70 -6.05 -16.22 -33.53
C PHE A 70 -6.32 -15.74 -32.10
N GLN A 71 -5.27 -15.28 -31.40
CA GLN A 71 -5.45 -14.63 -30.10
C GLN A 71 -6.34 -13.39 -30.21
N LEU A 72 -6.14 -12.52 -31.20
CA LEU A 72 -6.99 -11.34 -31.41
C LEU A 72 -8.43 -11.71 -31.78
N GLU A 73 -8.64 -12.76 -32.58
CA GLU A 73 -10.00 -13.23 -32.91
C GLU A 73 -10.71 -13.86 -31.72
N GLU A 74 -10.00 -14.60 -30.85
CA GLU A 74 -10.54 -15.08 -29.57
C GLU A 74 -10.82 -13.90 -28.63
N GLU A 75 -9.90 -12.94 -28.55
CA GLU A 75 -10.03 -11.75 -27.71
C GLU A 75 -11.24 -10.91 -28.10
N LYS A 76 -11.53 -10.75 -29.39
CA LYS A 76 -12.74 -10.07 -29.88
C LYS A 76 -14.05 -10.73 -29.41
N LYS A 77 -14.03 -12.05 -29.19
CA LYS A 77 -15.19 -12.82 -28.71
C LYS A 77 -15.29 -12.82 -27.19
N ALA A 78 -14.24 -12.42 -26.49
CA ALA A 78 -14.23 -12.37 -25.03
C ALA A 78 -15.23 -11.33 -24.50
N PHE A 79 -15.68 -11.54 -23.26
CA PHE A 79 -16.67 -10.67 -22.60
C PHE A 79 -16.15 -9.23 -22.47
N TYR A 80 -14.87 -9.04 -22.20
CA TYR A 80 -14.25 -7.72 -22.05
C TYR A 80 -14.08 -6.96 -23.37
N SER A 81 -14.30 -7.61 -24.52
CA SER A 81 -14.26 -6.97 -25.85
C SER A 81 -15.65 -6.60 -26.37
N GLN A 82 -16.71 -6.95 -25.63
CA GLN A 82 -18.07 -6.61 -26.01
C GLN A 82 -18.36 -5.10 -25.78
N PRO A 83 -19.30 -4.49 -26.54
CA PRO A 83 -19.60 -3.07 -26.43
C PRO A 83 -20.04 -2.60 -25.04
N ASP A 84 -20.67 -3.47 -24.26
CA ASP A 84 -21.10 -3.21 -22.88
C ASP A 84 -19.93 -3.20 -21.88
N ALA A 85 -18.77 -3.73 -22.27
CA ALA A 85 -17.56 -3.69 -21.47
C ALA A 85 -16.75 -2.39 -21.64
N PHE A 86 -17.15 -1.46 -22.52
CA PHE A 86 -16.47 -0.16 -22.65
C PHE A 86 -16.88 0.78 -21.52
N ALA A 87 -15.90 1.45 -20.92
CA ALA A 87 -16.15 2.38 -19.82
C ALA A 87 -16.90 3.64 -20.26
N ASP A 88 -17.89 4.03 -19.47
CA ASP A 88 -18.40 5.39 -19.44
C ASP A 88 -17.47 6.27 -18.60
N PHE A 89 -16.43 6.84 -19.24
CA PHE A 89 -15.45 7.67 -18.53
C PHE A 89 -16.06 8.87 -17.83
N LYS A 90 -17.16 9.44 -18.36
CA LYS A 90 -17.85 10.58 -17.74
C LYS A 90 -18.50 10.19 -16.41
N TYR A 91 -19.08 8.98 -16.34
CA TYR A 91 -19.59 8.42 -15.09
C TYR A 91 -18.48 8.15 -14.09
N TRP A 92 -17.38 7.52 -14.54
CA TRP A 92 -16.28 7.09 -13.67
C TRP A 92 -15.42 8.25 -13.17
N ALA A 93 -15.21 9.28 -13.98
CA ALA A 93 -14.49 10.49 -13.58
C ALA A 93 -15.20 11.24 -12.43
N ARG A 94 -16.51 11.05 -12.24
CA ARG A 94 -17.31 11.66 -11.16
C ARG A 94 -17.20 10.94 -9.82
N GLN A 95 -16.60 9.76 -9.79
CA GLN A 95 -16.46 9.00 -8.55
C GLN A 95 -15.46 9.69 -7.63
N ALA A 96 -15.76 9.74 -6.33
CA ALA A 96 -14.89 10.36 -5.34
C ALA A 96 -13.53 9.65 -5.23
N TYR A 97 -13.53 8.34 -5.45
CA TYR A 97 -12.36 7.49 -5.49
C TYR A 97 -12.60 6.33 -6.46
N TRP A 98 -11.50 5.71 -6.88
CA TRP A 98 -11.47 4.39 -7.51
C TRP A 98 -10.73 3.43 -6.60
N THR A 99 -11.16 2.18 -6.62
CA THR A 99 -10.30 1.09 -6.20
C THR A 99 -9.15 0.91 -7.19
N ILE A 100 -8.07 0.24 -6.77
CA ILE A 100 -6.96 -0.10 -7.67
C ILE A 100 -7.47 -0.84 -8.90
N ASP A 101 -8.31 -1.86 -8.69
CA ASP A 101 -8.85 -2.70 -9.77
C ASP A 101 -9.74 -1.91 -10.75
N GLU A 102 -10.58 -1.01 -10.23
CA GLU A 102 -11.35 -0.08 -11.07
C GLU A 102 -10.44 0.82 -11.91
N GLY A 103 -9.40 1.39 -11.30
CA GLY A 103 -8.42 2.21 -11.99
C GLY A 103 -7.73 1.46 -13.13
N ILE A 104 -7.34 0.19 -12.91
CA ILE A 104 -6.72 -0.67 -13.93
C ILE A 104 -7.68 -0.90 -15.11
N ALA A 105 -8.92 -1.30 -14.84
CA ALA A 105 -9.91 -1.50 -15.89
C ALA A 105 -10.12 -0.22 -16.71
N LEU A 106 -10.21 0.94 -16.04
CA LEU A 106 -10.42 2.23 -16.70
C LEU A 106 -9.26 2.66 -17.60
N ILE A 107 -8.00 2.49 -17.18
CA ILE A 107 -6.85 2.82 -18.05
C ILE A 107 -6.71 1.85 -19.23
N LEU A 108 -7.32 0.68 -19.14
CA LEU A 108 -7.47 -0.26 -20.26
C LEU A 108 -8.72 0.01 -21.10
N GLY A 109 -9.47 1.08 -20.78
CA GLY A 109 -10.67 1.51 -21.48
C GLY A 109 -11.90 0.65 -21.24
N LYS A 110 -11.92 -0.08 -20.12
CA LYS A 110 -12.97 -1.05 -19.77
C LYS A 110 -13.76 -0.63 -18.56
N ASP A 111 -15.05 -0.98 -18.56
CA ASP A 111 -15.96 -0.71 -17.45
C ASP A 111 -15.66 -1.66 -16.28
N PRO A 112 -15.27 -1.15 -15.10
CA PRO A 112 -14.98 -1.96 -13.93
C PRO A 112 -16.14 -2.87 -13.45
N ARG A 113 -17.39 -2.51 -13.74
CA ARG A 113 -18.56 -3.34 -13.40
C ARG A 113 -18.56 -4.64 -14.19
N VAL A 114 -18.03 -4.60 -15.41
CA VAL A 114 -17.97 -5.74 -16.33
C VAL A 114 -16.62 -6.43 -16.26
N VAL A 115 -15.54 -5.67 -16.23
CA VAL A 115 -14.15 -6.14 -16.30
C VAL A 115 -13.44 -5.78 -15.00
N ASN A 116 -13.18 -6.80 -14.18
CA ASN A 116 -12.47 -6.69 -12.90
C ASN A 116 -11.60 -7.92 -12.69
N TRP A 117 -10.67 -7.86 -11.72
CA TRP A 117 -9.72 -8.93 -11.49
C TRP A 117 -10.39 -10.27 -11.18
N GLU A 118 -11.49 -10.26 -10.42
CA GLU A 118 -12.23 -11.49 -10.08
C GLU A 118 -12.72 -12.24 -11.34
N LYS A 119 -13.22 -11.51 -12.34
CA LYS A 119 -13.69 -12.08 -13.61
C LYS A 119 -12.57 -12.41 -14.58
N ILE A 120 -11.48 -11.66 -14.54
CA ILE A 120 -10.31 -11.87 -15.40
C ILE A 120 -9.47 -13.06 -14.91
N ASN A 121 -9.35 -13.24 -13.60
CA ASN A 121 -8.59 -14.32 -12.99
C ASN A 121 -9.20 -15.67 -13.37
N GLY A 122 -8.43 -16.50 -14.08
CA GLY A 122 -8.88 -17.78 -14.62
C GLY A 122 -9.39 -17.72 -16.07
N SER A 123 -9.44 -16.54 -16.69
CA SER A 123 -9.64 -16.43 -18.14
C SER A 123 -8.43 -16.96 -18.92
N PRO A 124 -8.60 -17.40 -20.19
CA PRO A 124 -7.48 -17.78 -21.03
C PRO A 124 -6.45 -16.65 -21.15
N THR A 125 -5.16 -17.02 -21.15
CA THR A 125 -4.04 -16.08 -21.27
C THR A 125 -3.99 -15.45 -22.65
N LEU A 126 -4.75 -14.37 -22.82
CA LEU A 126 -4.82 -13.53 -24.01
C LEU A 126 -4.07 -12.21 -23.75
N PRO A 127 -3.61 -11.50 -24.80
CA PRO A 127 -2.85 -10.25 -24.66
C PRO A 127 -3.47 -9.24 -23.69
N PHE A 128 -4.79 -9.02 -23.74
CA PHE A 128 -5.48 -8.16 -22.78
C PHE A 128 -5.35 -8.64 -21.33
N VAL A 129 -5.58 -9.93 -21.08
CA VAL A 129 -5.52 -10.54 -19.74
C VAL A 129 -4.11 -10.43 -19.17
N THR A 130 -3.09 -10.73 -19.99
CA THR A 130 -1.68 -10.60 -19.60
C THR A 130 -1.36 -9.16 -19.18
N ARG A 131 -1.84 -8.17 -19.94
CA ARG A 131 -1.61 -6.76 -19.63
C ARG A 131 -2.34 -6.34 -18.34
N TYR A 132 -3.57 -6.81 -18.14
CA TYR A 132 -4.31 -6.57 -16.90
C TYR A 132 -3.56 -7.14 -15.70
N GLU A 133 -3.16 -8.41 -15.78
CA GLU A 133 -2.42 -9.12 -14.74
C GLU A 133 -1.07 -8.45 -14.43
N GLU A 134 -0.34 -7.99 -15.45
CA GLU A 134 0.92 -7.26 -15.27
C GLU A 134 0.72 -6.01 -14.41
N ILE A 135 -0.25 -5.15 -14.78
CA ILE A 135 -0.53 -3.91 -14.06
C ILE A 135 -1.01 -4.23 -12.64
N HIS A 136 -1.91 -5.20 -12.49
CA HIS A 136 -2.44 -5.65 -11.20
C HIS A 136 -1.32 -6.13 -10.26
N ASN A 137 -0.40 -6.96 -10.76
CA ASN A 137 0.73 -7.45 -9.97
C ASN A 137 1.67 -6.32 -9.52
N ILE A 138 1.85 -5.30 -10.36
CA ILE A 138 2.64 -4.12 -9.99
C ILE A 138 1.90 -3.30 -8.93
N THR A 139 0.60 -3.04 -9.09
CA THR A 139 -0.17 -2.26 -8.13
C THR A 139 -0.23 -2.90 -6.75
N VAL A 140 -0.37 -4.23 -6.68
CA VAL A 140 -0.37 -4.98 -5.41
C VAL A 140 0.94 -4.73 -4.65
N ARG A 141 2.09 -4.73 -5.33
CA ARG A 141 3.38 -4.43 -4.69
C ARG A 141 3.48 -2.99 -4.19
N TYR A 142 2.94 -2.02 -4.93
CA TYR A 142 2.89 -0.64 -4.48
C TYR A 142 1.94 -0.43 -3.29
N GLU A 143 0.86 -1.22 -3.23
CA GLU A 143 -0.07 -1.24 -2.09
C GLU A 143 0.58 -1.85 -0.84
N GLU A 144 1.29 -2.98 -0.99
CA GLU A 144 2.05 -3.63 0.09
C GLU A 144 3.10 -2.70 0.72
N GLU A 145 3.75 -1.87 -0.10
CA GLU A 145 4.71 -0.85 0.36
C GLU A 145 4.03 0.43 0.90
N GLY A 146 2.69 0.50 0.88
CA GLY A 146 1.92 1.66 1.34
C GLY A 146 2.09 2.92 0.49
N ILE A 147 2.61 2.78 -0.74
CA ILE A 147 2.77 3.87 -1.70
C ILE A 147 1.44 4.16 -2.39
N LEU A 148 0.69 3.11 -2.73
CA LEU A 148 -0.69 3.19 -3.19
C LEU A 148 -1.64 2.84 -2.05
N LEU A 149 -2.77 3.54 -1.99
CA LEU A 149 -3.91 3.14 -1.18
C LEU A 149 -4.87 2.33 -2.06
N ASN A 150 -5.60 1.38 -1.49
CA ASN A 150 -6.62 0.64 -2.22
C ASN A 150 -7.67 1.59 -2.85
N GLN A 151 -8.02 2.68 -2.17
CA GLN A 151 -8.95 3.70 -2.66
C GLN A 151 -8.23 5.03 -2.89
N LEU A 152 -8.23 5.51 -4.14
CA LEU A 152 -7.55 6.73 -4.54
C LEU A 152 -8.45 7.64 -5.35
N PRO A 153 -8.32 8.98 -5.21
CA PRO A 153 -8.97 9.89 -6.13
C PRO A 153 -8.53 9.62 -7.58
N PRO A 154 -9.44 9.80 -8.56
CA PRO A 154 -9.14 9.58 -9.98
C PRO A 154 -7.83 10.20 -10.45
N ALA A 155 -7.62 11.49 -10.14
CA ALA A 155 -6.42 12.23 -10.55
C ALA A 155 -5.13 11.64 -9.96
N THR A 156 -5.12 11.33 -8.67
CA THR A 156 -3.97 10.73 -7.99
C THR A 156 -3.59 9.38 -8.60
N PHE A 157 -4.59 8.56 -8.93
CA PHE A 157 -4.35 7.28 -9.61
C PHE A 157 -3.73 7.50 -11.00
N LEU A 158 -4.30 8.39 -11.83
CA LEU A 158 -3.76 8.69 -13.16
C LEU A 158 -2.33 9.25 -13.12
N ASP A 159 -2.02 10.10 -12.14
CA ASP A 159 -0.67 10.60 -11.91
C ASP A 159 0.33 9.47 -11.61
N TRP A 160 -0.08 8.48 -10.81
CA TRP A 160 0.73 7.31 -10.57
C TRP A 160 0.92 6.48 -11.85
N VAL A 161 -0.15 6.20 -12.60
CA VAL A 161 -0.08 5.44 -13.87
C VAL A 161 0.89 6.09 -14.85
N LYS A 162 0.86 7.42 -14.95
CA LYS A 162 1.78 8.21 -15.79
C LYS A 162 3.23 8.12 -15.32
N LYS A 163 3.48 8.14 -14.01
CA LYS A 163 4.84 7.98 -13.43
C LYS A 163 5.43 6.59 -13.70
N VAL A 164 4.61 5.55 -13.66
CA VAL A 164 5.03 4.17 -13.98
C VAL A 164 5.24 3.96 -15.48
N GLY A 165 4.65 4.82 -16.33
CA GLY A 165 4.87 4.82 -17.78
C GLY A 165 3.80 4.08 -18.58
N TYR A 166 2.64 3.82 -18.00
CA TYR A 166 1.52 3.20 -18.71
C TYR A 166 0.72 4.23 -19.52
N SER A 167 0.18 3.80 -20.66
CA SER A 167 -0.68 4.61 -21.51
C SER A 167 -2.05 4.83 -20.86
N ILE A 168 -2.52 6.08 -20.84
CA ILE A 168 -3.86 6.44 -20.34
C ILE A 168 -4.72 6.87 -21.54
N PRO A 169 -5.99 6.41 -21.65
CA PRO A 169 -6.91 6.91 -22.65
C PRO A 169 -7.04 8.45 -22.54
N PRO A 170 -6.89 9.20 -23.64
CA PRO A 170 -6.93 10.66 -23.59
C PRO A 170 -8.28 11.18 -23.10
N GLU A 171 -9.37 10.50 -23.49
CA GLU A 171 -10.74 10.80 -23.05
C GLU A 171 -10.90 10.69 -21.53
N LEU A 172 -10.31 9.66 -20.91
CA LEU A 172 -10.33 9.49 -19.45
C LEU A 172 -9.60 10.64 -18.74
N THR A 173 -8.45 11.06 -19.29
CA THR A 173 -7.65 12.15 -18.72
C THR A 173 -8.39 13.48 -18.83
N GLU A 174 -9.07 13.72 -19.95
CA GLU A 174 -9.89 14.92 -20.17
C GLU A 174 -11.08 14.98 -19.21
N GLU A 175 -11.82 13.88 -19.04
CA GLU A 175 -12.99 13.84 -18.14
C GLU A 175 -12.60 14.01 -16.67
N VAL A 176 -11.47 13.43 -16.23
CA VAL A 176 -10.94 13.64 -14.88
C VAL A 176 -10.45 15.08 -14.68
N GLY A 177 -9.77 15.66 -15.67
CA GLY A 177 -9.31 17.05 -15.60
C GLY A 177 -10.45 18.09 -15.50
N LYS A 178 -11.64 17.78 -16.05
CA LYS A 178 -12.84 18.64 -15.88
C LYS A 178 -13.32 18.69 -14.42
N GLN A 179 -13.09 17.65 -13.63
CA GLN A 179 -13.52 17.54 -12.24
C GLN A 179 -12.67 18.38 -11.29
N GLU A 180 -11.34 18.38 -11.51
CA GLU A 180 -10.38 19.13 -10.68
C GLU A 180 -10.65 20.64 -10.70
N LEU A 181 -11.25 21.13 -11.79
CA LEU A 181 -11.63 22.53 -11.92
C LEU A 181 -12.89 22.91 -11.13
N GLN A 182 -13.68 21.93 -10.66
CA GLN A 182 -14.98 22.18 -10.00
C GLN A 182 -14.99 21.97 -8.49
N GLY A 183 -14.06 21.17 -7.94
CA GLY A 183 -13.94 20.96 -6.51
C GLY A 183 -12.57 21.39 -6.03
N THR A 184 -12.52 22.33 -5.08
CA THR A 184 -11.32 22.59 -4.25
C THR A 184 -10.56 21.30 -4.02
N ASP A 185 -9.27 21.31 -4.36
CA ASP A 185 -8.34 20.19 -4.30
C ASP A 185 -8.29 19.57 -2.90
N TRP A 186 -9.32 18.78 -2.63
CA TRP A 186 -9.60 18.21 -1.33
C TRP A 186 -8.56 17.15 -1.01
N HIS A 187 -7.92 16.58 -2.03
CA HIS A 187 -6.83 15.64 -1.88
C HIS A 187 -5.55 16.34 -1.40
N SER A 188 -5.16 17.48 -2.00
CA SER A 188 -4.07 18.28 -1.45
C SER A 188 -4.41 18.83 -0.07
N CYS A 189 -5.66 19.24 0.17
CA CYS A 189 -6.10 19.62 1.52
C CYS A 189 -6.01 18.46 2.52
N PHE A 190 -6.44 17.26 2.12
CA PHE A 190 -6.42 16.06 2.94
C PHE A 190 -4.98 15.59 3.22
N LEU A 191 -4.14 15.46 2.19
CA LEU A 191 -2.74 15.08 2.35
C LEU A 191 -1.99 16.07 3.22
N LYS A 192 -2.23 17.38 3.02
CA LYS A 192 -1.65 18.43 3.86
C LYS A 192 -2.04 18.27 5.32
N GLU A 193 -3.33 18.06 5.61
CA GLU A 193 -3.78 17.84 7.00
C GLU A 193 -3.33 16.48 7.56
N PHE A 194 -3.23 15.43 6.73
CA PHE A 194 -2.72 14.13 7.14
C PHE A 194 -1.25 14.19 7.58
N TYR A 195 -0.37 14.80 6.77
CA TYR A 195 1.03 14.96 7.14
C TYR A 195 1.21 15.85 8.37
N LYS A 196 0.41 16.92 8.48
CA LYS A 196 0.38 17.77 9.67
C LYS A 196 -0.07 17.01 10.92
N ASN A 197 -1.08 16.14 10.82
CA ASN A 197 -1.51 15.28 11.93
C ASN A 197 -0.42 14.30 12.35
N LYS A 198 0.29 13.70 11.39
CA LYS A 198 1.41 12.79 11.67
C LYS A 198 2.57 13.50 12.38
N GLU A 199 2.87 14.74 11.98
CA GLU A 199 3.87 15.58 12.65
C GLU A 199 3.45 15.90 14.09
N MET A 200 2.19 16.30 14.30
CA MET A 200 1.63 16.54 15.64
C MET A 200 1.64 15.28 16.53
N GLU A 201 1.39 14.09 15.98
CA GLU A 201 1.47 12.83 16.74
C GLU A 201 2.89 12.55 17.24
N GLU A 202 3.92 12.80 16.41
CA GLU A 202 5.30 12.62 16.84
C GLU A 202 5.74 13.69 17.84
N GLU A 203 5.31 14.94 17.68
CA GLU A 203 5.51 15.97 18.71
C GLU A 203 4.85 15.59 20.04
N ALA A 204 3.61 15.11 20.01
CA ALA A 204 2.90 14.66 21.21
C ALA A 204 3.61 13.50 21.91
N LYS A 205 4.17 12.56 21.13
CA LYS A 205 4.96 11.44 21.65
C LYS A 205 6.26 11.93 22.28
N GLN A 206 6.97 12.87 21.66
CA GLN A 206 8.17 13.47 22.23
C GLN A 206 7.88 14.20 23.55
N LEU A 207 6.79 14.97 23.61
CA LEU A 207 6.37 15.65 24.83
C LEU A 207 6.02 14.66 25.95
N ARG A 208 5.32 13.56 25.64
CA ARG A 208 5.03 12.49 26.61
C ARG A 208 6.31 11.87 27.17
N ASN A 209 7.27 11.53 26.31
CA ASN A 209 8.55 10.98 26.76
C ASN A 209 9.32 11.96 27.65
N ARG A 210 9.29 13.26 27.32
CA ARG A 210 9.92 14.31 28.12
C ARG A 210 9.25 14.50 29.47
N LEU A 211 7.92 14.41 29.53
CA LEU A 211 7.18 14.43 30.80
C LEU A 211 7.57 13.25 31.67
N GLU A 212 7.67 12.04 31.11
CA GLU A 212 8.07 10.84 31.85
C GLU A 212 9.51 10.95 32.39
N ASP A 213 10.46 11.50 31.62
CA ASP A 213 11.82 11.77 32.09
C ASP A 213 11.84 12.83 33.19
N LEU A 214 11.03 13.89 33.07
CA LEU A 214 10.89 14.90 34.12
C LEU A 214 10.26 14.31 35.39
N GLU A 215 9.25 13.47 35.29
CA GLU A 215 8.66 12.75 36.42
C GLU A 215 9.70 11.86 37.13
N LYS A 216 10.60 11.23 36.38
CA LYS A 216 11.73 10.47 36.95
C LYS A 216 12.79 11.36 37.62
N ARG A 217 12.97 12.60 37.14
CA ARG A 217 13.93 13.57 37.67
C ARG A 217 13.41 14.40 38.84
N VAL A 218 12.10 14.61 38.94
CA VAL A 218 11.48 15.16 40.15
C VAL A 218 11.87 14.21 41.27
N LEU A 219 12.68 14.72 42.21
CA LEU A 219 13.25 13.95 43.31
C LEU A 219 12.16 13.06 43.91
N SER A 220 12.39 11.74 43.89
CA SER A 220 11.42 10.81 44.46
C SER A 220 11.06 11.27 45.87
N GLU A 221 9.81 11.12 46.28
CA GLU A 221 9.36 11.51 47.62
C GLU A 221 10.32 10.96 48.69
N LYS A 222 10.86 9.76 48.47
CA LYS A 222 11.88 9.12 49.30
C LYS A 222 13.19 9.91 49.37
N THR A 223 13.68 10.47 48.26
CA THR A 223 14.90 11.29 48.24
C THR A 223 14.68 12.60 48.99
N LEU A 224 13.53 13.25 48.80
CA LEU A 224 13.18 14.47 49.54
C LEU A 224 13.02 14.20 51.04
N LEU A 225 12.42 13.06 51.41
CA LEU A 225 12.31 12.63 52.81
C LEU A 225 13.67 12.30 53.43
N ASN A 226 14.59 11.69 52.67
CA ASN A 226 15.96 11.46 53.14
C ASN A 226 16.72 12.78 53.35
N ILE A 227 16.59 13.75 52.44
CA ILE A 227 17.18 15.08 52.57
C ILE A 227 16.58 15.81 53.80
N LEU A 228 15.26 15.75 53.97
CA LEU A 228 14.55 16.28 55.14
C LEU A 228 15.03 15.64 56.45
N GLY A 229 15.17 14.31 56.49
CA GLY A 229 15.67 13.59 57.66
C GLY A 229 17.09 13.99 58.05
N VAL A 230 17.98 14.20 57.07
CA VAL A 230 19.34 14.70 57.32
C VAL A 230 19.31 16.15 57.82
N ALA A 231 18.50 17.03 57.22
CA ALA A 231 18.35 18.42 57.66
C ALA A 231 17.80 18.52 59.10
N ILE A 232 16.83 17.67 59.45
CA ILE A 232 16.29 17.55 60.82
C ILE A 232 17.37 17.14 61.80
N LYS A 233 18.16 16.11 61.45
CA LYS A 233 19.24 15.63 62.31
C LYS A 233 20.30 16.71 62.56
N ILE A 234 20.62 17.52 61.55
CA ILE A 234 21.52 18.67 61.69
C ILE A 234 20.91 19.76 62.57
N LEU A 235 19.61 20.01 62.47
CA LEU A 235 18.88 20.97 63.31
C LEU A 235 18.79 20.55 64.78
N GLN A 236 18.75 19.25 65.06
CA GLN A 236 18.62 18.68 66.41
C GLN A 236 19.95 18.38 67.11
N MET A 237 21.09 18.51 66.41
CA MET A 237 22.41 18.35 67.02
C MET A 237 22.71 19.52 67.96
N ASP A 238 22.92 19.22 69.25
CA ASP A 238 23.26 20.20 70.28
C ASP A 238 24.62 20.85 69.95
N PRO A 239 24.79 22.20 70.01
CA PRO A 239 26.00 22.89 69.52
C PRO A 239 27.31 22.60 70.26
N GLN A 240 27.34 21.62 71.16
CA GLN A 240 28.44 21.32 72.08
C GLN A 240 29.77 21.00 71.36
N ASP A 241 29.73 20.60 70.08
CA ASP A 241 30.92 20.20 69.30
C ASP A 241 31.51 21.29 68.38
N GLY A 242 31.13 22.57 68.54
CA GLY A 242 31.77 23.66 67.79
C GLY A 242 31.44 23.70 66.28
N HIS A 243 30.38 23.02 65.87
CA HIS A 243 29.85 23.11 64.50
C HIS A 243 28.97 24.35 64.30
N LYS A 244 28.93 24.86 63.05
CA LYS A 244 28.25 26.11 62.65
C LYS A 244 26.74 26.07 62.98
N PRO A 245 26.13 27.22 63.34
CA PRO A 245 24.69 27.31 63.59
C PRO A 245 23.89 26.90 62.35
N SER A 246 22.75 26.25 62.59
CA SER A 246 21.81 25.87 61.54
C SER A 246 21.42 27.08 60.67
N PHE A 247 21.23 26.83 59.38
CA PHE A 247 20.73 27.83 58.41
C PHE A 247 19.30 28.29 58.70
N PHE A 248 18.53 27.54 59.49
CA PHE A 248 17.14 27.85 59.84
C PHE A 248 17.02 27.99 61.37
N LYS A 249 16.30 29.03 61.82
CA LYS A 249 16.12 29.38 63.24
C LYS A 249 15.18 28.42 63.96
N ASP A 250 14.17 27.93 63.25
CA ASP A 250 13.18 27.01 63.78
C ASP A 250 12.61 26.11 62.66
N GLN A 251 11.82 25.11 63.08
CA GLN A 251 11.15 24.19 62.17
C GLN A 251 10.21 24.90 61.19
N LYS A 252 9.60 26.01 61.61
CA LYS A 252 8.65 26.75 60.78
C LYS A 252 9.37 27.43 59.61
N GLU A 253 10.52 28.05 59.85
CA GLU A 253 11.33 28.68 58.79
C GLU A 253 11.78 27.66 57.74
N LEU A 254 12.11 26.43 58.16
CA LEU A 254 12.41 25.34 57.23
C LEU A 254 11.18 24.88 56.44
N ILE A 255 10.02 24.72 57.09
CA ILE A 255 8.77 24.33 56.41
C ILE A 255 8.33 25.40 55.41
N ASP A 256 8.42 26.67 55.78
CA ASP A 256 8.07 27.80 54.91
C ASP A 256 8.99 27.85 53.70
N PHE A 257 10.32 27.68 53.90
CA PHE A 257 11.28 27.57 52.81
C PHE A 257 10.97 26.41 51.86
N MET A 258 10.65 25.22 52.40
CA MET A 258 10.35 24.03 51.60
C MET A 258 9.05 24.20 50.81
N THR A 259 8.03 24.80 51.42
CA THR A 259 6.73 25.03 50.77
C THR A 259 6.85 26.07 49.67
N ASP A 260 7.65 27.14 49.88
CA ASP A 260 7.92 28.17 48.87
C ASP A 260 8.72 27.60 47.68
N ARG A 261 9.84 26.92 47.97
CA ARG A 261 10.76 26.44 46.92
C ARG A 261 10.27 25.20 46.17
N PHE A 262 9.40 24.40 46.78
CA PHE A 262 8.97 23.11 46.23
C PHE A 262 7.45 22.94 46.19
N SER A 263 6.69 24.04 46.06
CA SER A 263 5.21 24.07 46.00
C SER A 263 4.59 23.16 44.93
N LEU A 264 5.32 22.85 43.85
CA LEU A 264 4.87 21.98 42.76
C LEU A 264 5.05 20.48 43.04
N ILE A 265 5.75 20.12 44.12
CA ILE A 265 5.99 18.72 44.46
C ILE A 265 4.82 18.19 45.29
N LYS A 266 4.13 17.18 44.74
CA LYS A 266 3.02 16.49 45.40
C LYS A 266 3.47 15.94 46.76
N GLY A 267 2.77 16.33 47.83
CA GLY A 267 3.09 15.92 49.21
C GLY A 267 3.94 16.92 50.02
N ILE A 268 4.43 18.00 49.38
CA ILE A 268 5.04 19.14 50.07
C ILE A 268 3.97 20.19 50.30
N SER A 269 3.10 19.92 51.27
CA SER A 269 2.21 20.94 51.83
C SER A 269 2.62 21.24 53.26
N THR A 270 2.33 22.45 53.73
CA THR A 270 2.62 22.88 55.10
C THR A 270 2.08 21.86 56.12
N SER A 271 0.83 21.41 55.98
CA SER A 271 0.22 20.42 56.88
C SER A 271 0.90 19.05 56.80
N THR A 272 1.21 18.56 55.59
CA THR A 272 1.89 17.27 55.41
C THR A 272 3.30 17.28 56.01
N LEU A 273 4.03 18.38 55.85
CA LEU A 273 5.35 18.52 56.46
C LEU A 273 5.23 18.52 57.99
N TYR A 274 4.37 19.36 58.57
CA TYR A 274 4.17 19.37 60.03
C TYR A 274 3.83 18.00 60.61
N ASP A 275 2.93 17.24 59.98
CA ASP A 275 2.59 15.88 60.42
C ASP A 275 3.80 14.93 60.35
N LYS A 276 4.62 15.03 59.30
CA LYS A 276 5.84 14.22 59.16
C LYS A 276 6.90 14.58 60.21
N PHE A 277 7.09 15.87 60.49
CA PHE A 277 7.99 16.32 61.56
C PHE A 277 7.53 15.83 62.94
N LYS A 278 6.23 15.90 63.23
CA LYS A 278 5.66 15.41 64.50
C LYS A 278 5.92 13.91 64.69
N LYS A 279 5.63 13.10 63.68
CA LYS A 279 5.88 11.65 63.71
C LYS A 279 7.36 11.31 63.83
N ALA A 280 8.25 12.09 63.22
CA ALA A 280 9.69 11.87 63.32
C ALA A 280 10.18 12.11 64.76
N ALA A 281 9.68 13.16 65.43
CA ALA A 281 10.02 13.46 66.82
C ALA A 281 9.52 12.39 67.81
N GLU A 282 8.44 11.67 67.48
CA GLU A 282 7.90 10.57 68.30
C GLU A 282 8.73 9.27 68.18
N ASN A 283 9.62 9.15 67.19
CA ASN A 283 10.41 7.93 66.92
C ASN A 283 11.91 8.06 67.30
N VAL A 284 12.31 9.18 67.90
CA VAL A 284 13.67 9.45 68.42
C VAL A 284 13.62 9.37 69.95
#